data_AF-A2BM06-F1
#
_entry.id   AF-A2BM06-F1
#
_cell.length_a   1.000
_cell.length_b   1.000
_cell.length_c   1.000
_cell.angle_alpha   90.00
_cell.angle_beta   90.00
_cell.angle_gamma   90.00
#
_symmetry.space_group_name_H-M   'P 1'
#
loop_
_entity.id
_entity.type
_entity.pdbx_description
1 polymer ?
#
loop_
_entity_poly.entity_id
_entity_poly.type
_entity_poly.pdbx_seq_one_letter_code
_entity_poly.pdbx_strand_id
1 'polypeptide(L)' 'MPARKQKKTVRLPEILELARPSKPVRFKAKVVSGIAILYGEDGAVAVVPVDEVCRLAERLNLIVEGFKC' A
#
# COMPACT_ATOMS: atom_id res chain seq x y z
N MET A 1 -51.32 21.44 0.26
CA MET A 1 -50.48 20.37 0.84
C MET A 1 -49.80 19.60 -0.29
N PRO A 2 -48.46 19.55 -0.37
CA PRO A 2 -47.78 18.59 -1.23
C PRO A 2 -46.96 17.55 -0.45
N ALA A 3 -47.09 16.30 -0.90
CA ALA A 3 -46.45 15.11 -0.36
C ALA A 3 -44.92 15.12 -0.54
N ARG A 4 -44.21 14.87 0.56
CA ARG A 4 -42.74 14.80 0.62
C ARG A 4 -42.30 13.40 0.17
N LYS A 5 -41.86 13.27 -1.09
CA LYS A 5 -41.30 12.03 -1.65
C LYS A 5 -40.03 11.62 -0.88
N GLN A 6 -40.07 10.41 -0.31
CA GLN A 6 -38.94 9.73 0.32
C GLN A 6 -37.83 9.49 -0.72
N LYS A 7 -36.65 10.05 -0.49
CA LYS A 7 -35.42 9.61 -1.17
C LYS A 7 -34.85 8.44 -0.36
N LYS A 8 -35.09 7.21 -0.83
CA LYS A 8 -34.32 6.04 -0.39
C LYS A 8 -32.88 6.23 -0.85
N THR A 9 -32.02 6.67 0.06
CA THR A 9 -30.58 6.66 -0.13
C THR A 9 -30.11 5.20 -0.05
N VAL A 10 -29.93 4.58 -1.21
CA VAL A 10 -29.26 3.29 -1.34
C VAL A 10 -27.79 3.53 -1.02
N ARG A 11 -27.36 3.16 0.19
CA ARG A 11 -25.93 3.12 0.56
C ARG A 11 -25.32 1.93 -0.19
N LEU A 12 -24.62 2.23 -1.28
CA LEU A 12 -23.72 1.26 -1.90
C LEU A 12 -22.67 0.85 -0.86
N PRO A 13 -22.33 -0.45 -0.80
CA PRO A 13 -21.46 -0.99 0.23
C PRO A 13 -20.09 -0.33 0.16
N GLU A 14 -19.55 -0.01 1.33
CA GLU A 14 -18.15 0.33 1.56
C GLU A 14 -17.28 -0.63 0.76
N ILE A 15 -16.86 -0.19 -0.42
CA ILE A 15 -15.79 -0.82 -1.16
C ILE A 15 -14.62 -0.77 -0.20
N LEU A 16 -14.15 -1.94 0.25
CA LEU A 16 -12.90 -2.07 0.99
C LEU A 16 -11.82 -1.35 0.18
N GLU A 17 -11.60 -0.08 0.47
CA GLU A 17 -10.40 0.63 0.08
C GLU A 17 -9.29 -0.09 0.83
N LEU A 18 -8.61 -1.02 0.15
CA LEU A 18 -7.30 -1.50 0.60
C LEU A 18 -6.49 -0.25 0.87
N ALA A 19 -6.29 0.04 2.15
CA ALA A 19 -5.71 1.29 2.64
C ALA A 19 -4.33 1.50 2.01
N ARG A 20 -4.29 2.23 0.89
CA ARG A 20 -3.04 2.80 0.40
C ARG A 20 -2.63 3.85 1.43
N PRO A 21 -1.49 3.67 2.13
CA PRO A 21 -1.07 4.65 3.12
C PRO A 21 -0.94 6.02 2.44
N SER A 22 -1.55 7.05 3.03
CA SER A 22 -1.59 8.42 2.48
C SER A 22 -0.21 9.08 2.43
N LYS A 23 0.81 8.47 3.05
CA LYS A 23 2.19 8.96 3.10
C LYS A 23 3.13 7.87 2.57
N PRO A 24 4.16 8.25 1.78
CA PRO A 24 5.16 7.28 1.35
C PRO A 24 5.87 6.69 2.57
N VAL A 25 5.80 5.37 2.70
CA VAL A 25 6.43 4.65 3.82
C VAL A 25 7.84 4.28 3.39
N ARG A 26 8.81 4.56 4.27
CA ARG A 26 10.21 4.24 4.02
C ARG A 26 10.53 2.84 4.51
N PHE A 27 11.22 2.09 3.66
CA PHE A 27 11.70 0.75 3.95
C PHE A 27 13.20 0.68 3.68
N LYS A 28 13.98 0.11 4.60
CA LYS A 28 15.39 -0.23 4.38
C LYS A 28 15.50 -1.62 3.80
N ALA A 29 16.16 -1.76 2.66
CA ALA A 29 16.37 -3.06 2.06
C ALA A 29 17.72 -3.67 2.45
N LYS A 30 17.72 -4.95 2.78
CA LYS A 30 18.92 -5.78 2.91
C LYS A 30 18.84 -6.95 1.94
N VAL A 31 19.83 -7.08 1.06
CA VAL A 31 19.87 -8.18 0.09
C VAL A 31 20.71 -9.31 0.63
N VAL A 32 20.16 -10.53 0.60
CA VAL A 32 20.85 -11.76 0.97
C VAL A 32 20.53 -12.80 -0.10
N SER A 33 21.55 -13.24 -0.84
CA SER A 33 21.44 -14.33 -1.83
C SER A 33 20.29 -14.17 -2.85
N GLY A 34 20.05 -12.95 -3.35
CA GLY A 34 19.00 -12.67 -4.35
C GLY A 34 17.61 -12.40 -3.76
N ILE A 35 17.47 -12.38 -2.43
CA ILE A 35 16.25 -12.00 -1.72
C ILE A 35 16.46 -10.65 -1.04
N ALA A 36 15.48 -9.75 -1.17
CA ALA A 36 15.45 -8.47 -0.48
C ALA A 36 14.54 -8.55 0.76
N ILE A 37 15.12 -8.25 1.92
CA ILE A 37 14.39 -8.09 3.18
C ILE A 37 14.18 -6.59 3.40
N LEU A 38 12.93 -6.16 3.43
CA LEU A 38 12.51 -4.78 3.61
C LEU A 38 12.11 -4.57 5.08
N TYR A 39 12.77 -3.63 5.75
CA TYR A 39 12.48 -3.22 7.12
C TYR A 39 11.82 -1.83 7.13
N GLY A 40 10.55 -1.76 7.50
CA GLY A 40 9.81 -0.52 7.66
C GLY A 40 10.07 0.15 9.00
N GLU A 41 9.87 1.46 9.08
CA GLU A 41 10.06 2.22 10.33
C GLU A 41 9.06 1.83 11.43
N ASP A 42 7.87 1.35 11.05
CA ASP A 42 6.84 0.87 11.97
C ASP A 42 7.11 -0.56 12.53
N GLY A 43 8.31 -1.11 12.28
CA GLY A 43 8.65 -2.50 12.63
C GLY A 43 8.09 -3.55 11.67
N ALA A 44 7.46 -3.12 10.57
CA ALA A 44 7.02 -4.00 9.49
C ALA A 44 8.23 -4.66 8.80
N VAL A 45 8.13 -5.96 8.52
CA VAL A 45 9.15 -6.70 7.79
C VAL A 45 8.49 -7.39 6.60
N ALA A 46 9.04 -7.19 5.40
CA ALA A 46 8.62 -7.89 4.20
C ALA A 46 9.82 -8.59 3.56
N VAL A 47 9.59 -9.78 3.00
CA VAL A 47 10.60 -10.56 2.29
C VAL A 47 10.12 -10.73 0.86
N VAL A 48 10.93 -10.28 -0.09
CA VAL A 48 10.54 -10.22 -1.51
C VAL A 48 11.75 -10.59 -2.38
N PRO A 49 11.56 -11.23 -3.54
CA PRO A 49 12.64 -11.40 -4.51
C PRO A 49 13.15 -10.04 -4.99
N VAL A 50 14.46 -9.94 -5.25
CA VAL A 50 15.11 -8.68 -5.67
C VAL A 50 14.48 -8.11 -6.96
N ASP A 51 14.10 -8.99 -7.89
CA ASP A 51 13.44 -8.66 -9.16
C ASP A 51 12.03 -8.07 -9.01
N GLU A 52 11.37 -8.29 -7.87
CA GLU A 52 10.03 -7.75 -7.60
C GLU A 52 10.05 -6.47 -6.75
N VAL A 53 11.18 -6.09 -6.17
CA VAL A 53 11.27 -4.94 -5.25
C VAL A 53 10.78 -3.65 -5.90
N CYS A 54 11.19 -3.35 -7.13
CA CYS A 54 10.76 -2.12 -7.81
C CYS A 54 9.28 -2.12 -8.17
N ARG A 55 8.74 -3.26 -8.63
CA ARG A 55 7.31 -3.39 -8.88
C ARG A 55 6.49 -3.16 -7.61
N LEU A 56 6.99 -3.64 -6.47
CA LEU A 56 6.34 -3.49 -5.18
C LEU A 56 6.43 -2.04 -4.67
N ALA A 57 7.58 -1.39 -4.84
CA ALA A 57 7.79 0.01 -4.51
C ALA A 57 6.84 0.95 -5.29
N GLU A 58 6.70 0.75 -6.60
CA GLU A 58 5.78 1.55 -7.43
C GLU A 58 4.31 1.32 -7.07
N ARG A 59 3.89 0.05 -6.93
CA ARG A 59 2.48 -0.30 -6.69
C ARG A 59 1.96 0.19 -5.34
N LEU A 60 2.83 0.18 -4.34
CA LEU A 60 2.51 0.53 -2.96
C LEU A 60 3.04 1.92 -2.55
N ASN A 61 3.63 2.66 -3.49
CA ASN A 61 4.22 3.98 -3.28
C ASN A 61 5.21 4.00 -2.09
N LEU A 62 6.09 3.00 -2.05
CA LEU A 62 7.10 2.83 -1.01
C LEU A 62 8.43 3.41 -1.45
N ILE A 63 9.16 3.99 -0.51
CA ILE A 63 10.54 4.42 -0.73
C ILE A 63 11.45 3.34 -0.17
N VAL A 64 12.14 2.61 -1.04
CA VAL A 64 13.06 1.54 -0.64
C VAL A 64 14.50 2.05 -0.65
N GLU A 65 15.07 2.31 0.53
CA GLU A 65 16.47 2.70 0.67
C GLU A 65 17.39 1.53 0.32
N GLY A 66 18.35 1.76 -0.57
CA GLY A 66 19.29 0.75 -1.08
C GLY A 66 18.92 0.18 -2.45
N PHE A 67 17.75 0.53 -2.99
CA PHE A 67 17.35 0.21 -4.36
C PHE A 67 17.10 1.50 -5.15
N LYS A 68 17.62 1.56 -6.38
CA LYS A 68 17.20 2.57 -7.36
C LYS A 68 16.13 1.95 -8.24
N CYS A 69 14.91 2.28 -7.87
CA CYS A 69 13.75 2.31 -8.73
C CYS A 69 13.48 3.82 -8.94
#